data_AF-A0A966QZN0-F1
#
_entry.id   AF-A0A966QZN0-F1
#
_cell.length_a   1.000
_cell.length_b   1.000
_cell.length_c   1.000
_cell.angle_alpha   90.00
_cell.angle_beta   90.00
_cell.angle_gamma   90.00
#
_symmetry.space_group_name_H-M   'P 1'
#
loop_
_entity.id
_entity.type
_entity.pdbx_description
1 polymer ?
#
loop_
_entity_poly.entity_id
_entity_poly.type
_entity_poly.pdbx_seq_one_letter_code
_entity_poly.pdbx_strand_id
1 'polypeptide(L)'
;MRTYVSFGYVVRVYADDNNEVWIRKEQSTNTYTIRWRANSQDTTFTSISVPNGASKIAIGYKSGDTALFLNGSQVGTTNTDVRAFSVGPNTVALGSTGFDAYFRDRIR
;
A
#
# COMPACT_ATOMS: atom_id res chain seq x y z
N MET A 1 12.76 -17.80 3.60
CA MET A 1 11.85 -17.34 2.54
C MET A 1 10.44 -17.34 3.10
N ARG A 2 9.84 -16.16 3.35
CA ARG A 2 8.52 -16.06 4.00
C ARG A 2 7.47 -15.88 2.90
N THR A 3 6.68 -16.92 2.66
CA THR A 3 5.60 -16.91 1.67
C THR A 3 4.41 -16.15 2.26
N TYR A 4 4.12 -14.95 1.75
CA TYR A 4 3.00 -14.14 2.21
C TYR A 4 1.73 -14.51 1.43
N VAL A 5 0.88 -15.36 2.00
CA VAL A 5 -0.48 -15.60 1.50
C VAL A 5 -1.34 -14.36 1.81
N SER A 6 -1.77 -13.70 0.75
CA SER A 6 -2.28 -12.33 0.70
C SER A 6 -3.81 -12.29 0.75
N PHE A 7 -4.42 -11.60 1.72
CA PHE A 7 -5.86 -11.27 1.69
C PHE A 7 -6.07 -9.77 1.52
N GLY A 8 -5.69 -9.27 0.35
CA GLY A 8 -6.29 -8.05 -0.17
C GLY A 8 -5.62 -6.72 0.09
N TYR A 9 -5.95 -5.77 -0.79
CA TYR A 9 -5.49 -4.39 -0.75
C TYR A 9 -6.47 -3.52 0.04
N VAL A 10 -5.93 -2.72 0.96
CA VAL A 10 -6.63 -1.55 1.50
C VAL A 10 -6.81 -0.53 0.38
N VAL A 11 -5.72 -0.26 -0.35
CA VAL A 11 -5.71 0.50 -1.59
C VAL A 11 -4.66 -0.06 -2.53
N ARG A 12 -4.92 -0.03 -3.83
CA ARG A 12 -3.93 -0.28 -4.89
C ARG A 12 -4.13 0.72 -6.01
N VAL A 13 -3.06 1.38 -6.42
CA VAL A 13 -2.96 2.15 -7.65
C VAL A 13 -2.17 1.29 -8.63
N TYR A 14 -2.76 0.95 -9.76
CA TYR A 14 -2.20 0.00 -10.73
C TYR A 14 -2.13 0.62 -12.12
N ALA A 15 -1.01 0.42 -12.79
CA ALA A 15 -0.84 0.66 -14.22
C ALA A 15 -0.65 -0.68 -14.96
N ASP A 16 0.33 -1.47 -14.50
CA ASP A 16 0.68 -2.80 -14.99
C ASP A 16 1.46 -3.57 -13.89
N ASP A 17 1.91 -4.80 -14.18
CA ASP A 17 2.63 -5.64 -13.20
C ASP A 17 4.01 -5.11 -12.78
N ASN A 18 4.53 -4.14 -13.53
CA ASN A 18 5.80 -3.46 -13.28
C ASN A 18 5.63 -2.10 -12.61
N ASN A 19 4.40 -1.58 -12.52
CA ASN A 19 4.09 -0.23 -12.08
C ASN A 19 2.82 -0.23 -11.22
N GLU A 20 3.01 -0.24 -9.90
CA GLU A 20 1.91 -0.21 -8.93
C GLU A 20 2.34 0.32 -7.55
N VAL A 21 1.36 0.86 -6.82
CA VAL A 21 1.51 1.18 -5.40
C VAL A 21 0.37 0.52 -4.65
N TRP A 22 0.64 -0.09 -3.51
CA TRP A 22 -0.42 -0.61 -2.68
C TRP A 22 -0.13 -0.55 -1.19
N ILE A 23 -1.23 -0.57 -0.43
CA ILE A 23 -1.27 -0.83 1.00
C ILE A 23 -2.05 -2.12 1.19
N ARG A 24 -1.47 -3.09 1.86
CA ARG A 24 -2.03 -4.43 2.04
C ARG A 24 -2.10 -4.78 3.51
N LYS A 25 -3.19 -5.42 3.94
CA LYS A 25 -3.26 -6.02 5.28
C LYS A 25 -2.64 -7.41 5.23
N GLU A 26 -1.73 -7.70 6.16
CA GLU A 26 -1.14 -9.02 6.30
C GLU A 26 -2.08 -9.98 7.02
N GLN A 27 -2.00 -11.27 6.65
CA GLN A 27 -2.87 -12.29 7.22
C GLN A 27 -2.64 -12.42 8.73
N SER A 28 -3.73 -12.61 9.47
CA SER A 28 -3.74 -12.93 10.91
C SER A 28 -3.05 -11.90 11.83
N THR A 29 -2.72 -10.72 11.32
CA THR A 29 -2.12 -9.62 12.07
C THR A 29 -2.83 -8.31 11.75
N ASN A 30 -2.71 -7.31 12.63
CA ASN A 30 -3.00 -5.91 12.27
C ASN A 30 -1.76 -5.24 11.71
N THR A 31 -1.03 -5.97 10.88
CA THR A 31 0.14 -5.44 10.21
C THR A 31 -0.24 -5.07 8.79
N TYR A 32 0.22 -3.91 8.34
CA TYR A 32 0.03 -3.45 6.97
C TYR A 32 1.39 -3.30 6.31
N THR A 33 1.50 -3.79 5.09
CA THR A 33 2.69 -3.61 4.25
C THR A 33 2.35 -2.63 3.15
N ILE A 34 3.31 -1.79 2.80
CA ILE A 34 3.20 -0.86 1.68
C ILE A 34 4.32 -1.16 0.72
N ARG A 35 3.97 -1.25 -0.57
CA ARG A 35 4.93 -1.38 -1.65
C ARG A 35 4.71 -0.28 -2.68
N TRP A 36 5.82 0.26 -3.14
CA TRP A 36 5.92 1.03 -4.37
C TRP A 36 6.75 0.25 -5.36
N ARG A 37 6.15 -0.21 -6.46
CA ARG A 37 6.85 -0.86 -7.55
C ARG A 37 6.81 0.07 -8.76
N ALA A 38 7.98 0.45 -9.25
CA ALA A 38 8.11 1.28 -10.45
C ALA A 38 9.13 0.65 -11.38
N ASN A 39 8.74 0.34 -12.62
CA ASN A 39 9.62 -0.27 -13.62
C ASN A 39 10.26 -1.58 -13.10
N SER A 40 9.45 -2.43 -12.46
CA SER A 40 9.88 -3.69 -11.84
C SER A 40 10.84 -3.54 -10.64
N GLN A 41 11.12 -2.32 -10.18
CA GLN A 41 11.93 -2.06 -8.99
C GLN A 41 11.02 -1.90 -7.78
N ASP A 42 11.23 -2.74 -6.76
CA ASP A 42 10.45 -2.74 -5.53
C ASP A 42 11.08 -1.85 -4.45
N THR A 43 10.34 -0.81 -4.06
CA THR A 43 10.56 -0.05 -2.85
C THR A 43 9.51 -0.47 -1.83
N THR A 44 9.88 -1.36 -0.91
CA THR A 44 8.99 -1.81 0.15
C THR A 44 9.22 -0.99 1.40
N PHE A 45 8.17 -0.34 1.92
CA PHE A 45 8.23 0.34 3.20
C PHE A 45 8.13 -0.69 4.32
N THR A 46 8.71 -0.39 5.48
CA THR A 46 8.60 -1.22 6.68
C THR A 46 7.14 -1.55 6.96
N SER A 47 6.86 -2.83 7.21
CA SER A 47 5.52 -3.26 7.64
C SER A 47 5.17 -2.57 8.97
N ILE A 48 4.01 -1.94 9.03
CA ILE A 48 3.53 -1.23 10.22
C ILE A 48 2.55 -2.09 11.00
N SER A 49 2.83 -2.30 12.29
CA SER A 49 1.84 -2.85 13.21
C SER A 49 0.91 -1.75 13.66
N VAL A 50 -0.39 -1.98 13.55
CA VAL A 50 -1.42 -1.00 13.85
C VAL A 50 -2.23 -1.47 15.06
N PRO A 51 -2.45 -0.62 16.08
CA PRO A 51 -3.30 -0.94 17.22
C PRO A 51 -4.73 -1.34 16.78
N ASN A 52 -5.42 -2.16 17.58
CA ASN A 52 -6.83 -2.49 17.33
C ASN A 52 -7.69 -1.19 17.32
N GLY A 53 -8.45 -0.97 16.24
CA GLY A 53 -9.33 0.19 16.09
C GLY A 53 -9.36 0.79 14.67
N ALA A 54 -10.16 1.84 14.47
CA ALA A 54 -10.19 2.57 13.20
C ALA A 54 -8.82 3.23 12.95
N SER A 55 -8.23 2.94 11.79
CA SER A 55 -6.87 3.33 11.46
C SER A 55 -6.83 4.10 10.15
N LYS A 56 -6.29 5.31 10.19
CA LYS A 56 -6.11 6.15 8.99
C LYS A 56 -4.68 5.98 8.51
N ILE A 57 -4.53 5.33 7.35
CA ILE A 57 -3.22 5.13 6.72
C ILE A 57 -3.14 6.07 5.51
N ALA A 58 -2.08 6.87 5.43
CA ALA A 58 -1.84 7.77 4.31
C ALA A 58 -0.41 7.61 3.78
N ILE A 59 -0.27 7.72 2.46
CA ILE A 59 1.01 7.83 1.77
C ILE A 59 1.15 9.30 1.33
N GLY A 60 2.16 9.99 1.85
CA GLY A 60 2.51 11.33 1.40
C GLY A 60 3.64 11.25 0.37
N TYR A 61 3.48 11.92 -0.76
CA TYR A 61 4.53 12.12 -1.76
C TYR A 61 4.87 13.60 -1.85
N LYS A 62 6.15 13.96 -1.68
CA LYS A 62 6.65 15.32 -1.88
C LYS A 62 8.05 15.26 -2.51
N SER A 63 8.19 15.71 -3.76
CA SER A 63 9.50 15.90 -4.41
C SER A 63 10.47 14.71 -4.31
N GLY A 64 10.01 13.49 -4.58
CA GLY A 64 10.84 12.27 -4.52
C GLY A 64 10.89 11.61 -3.13
N ASP A 65 10.45 12.31 -2.10
CA ASP A 65 10.26 11.77 -0.76
C ASP A 65 8.89 11.13 -0.64
N THR A 66 8.86 9.89 -0.16
CA THR A 66 7.62 9.24 0.25
C THR A 66 7.64 8.89 1.72
N ALA A 67 6.58 9.28 2.44
CA ALA A 67 6.42 9.02 3.85
C ALA A 67 5.09 8.33 4.13
N LEU A 68 5.11 7.43 5.11
CA LEU A 68 3.94 6.71 5.58
C LEU A 68 3.44 7.32 6.89
N PHE A 69 2.15 7.62 6.93
CA PHE A 69 1.49 8.17 8.10
C PHE A 69 0.42 7.21 8.62
N LEU A 70 0.40 7.03 9.94
CA LEU A 70 -0.64 6.31 10.67
C LEU A 70 -1.29 7.27 11.67
N ASN A 71 -2.60 7.47 11.55
CA ASN A 71 -3.38 8.37 12.40
C ASN A 71 -2.77 9.80 12.49
N GLY A 72 -2.19 10.28 11.40
CA GLY A 72 -1.57 11.60 11.30
C GLY A 72 -0.11 11.69 11.74
N SER A 73 0.46 10.63 12.32
CA SER A 73 1.87 10.56 12.70
C SER A 73 2.69 9.81 11.64
N GLN A 74 3.89 10.28 11.31
CA GLN A 74 4.80 9.59 10.42
C GLN A 74 5.36 8.34 11.13
N VAL A 75 5.20 7.17 10.53
CA VAL A 75 5.59 5.87 11.12
C VAL A 75 6.65 5.11 10.32
N GLY A 76 7.12 5.69 9.22
CA GLY A 76 8.25 5.18 8.43
C GLY A 76 9.24 6.29 8.09
N THR A 77 10.51 5.94 7.89
CA THR A 77 11.50 6.88 7.38
C THR A 77 11.12 7.31 5.97
N THR A 78 11.39 8.58 5.65
CA THR A 78 11.29 9.09 4.30
C THR A 78 12.11 8.20 3.36
N ASN A 79 11.48 7.65 2.33
CA ASN A 79 12.16 6.88 1.30
C ASN A 79 12.31 7.76 0.05
N THR A 80 13.55 7.99 -0.36
CA THR A 80 13.94 8.81 -1.53
C THR A 80 14.01 7.99 -2.83
N ASP A 81 13.92 6.66 -2.75
CA ASP A 81 14.07 5.74 -3.88
C ASP A 81 12.75 5.49 -4.62
N VAL A 82 11.78 6.37 -4.43
CA VAL A 82 10.49 6.30 -5.10
C VAL A 82 10.61 6.90 -6.50
N ARG A 83 10.31 6.07 -7.50
CA ARG A 83 10.53 6.39 -8.92
C ARG A 83 9.22 6.61 -9.64
N ALA A 84 9.27 7.42 -10.71
CA ALA A 84 8.17 7.59 -11.64
C ALA A 84 7.88 6.28 -12.39
N PHE A 85 6.60 6.05 -12.70
CA PHE A 85 6.18 4.91 -13.51
C PHE A 85 6.47 5.18 -14.99
N SER A 86 6.96 4.16 -15.70
CA SER A 86 7.06 4.20 -17.17
C SER A 86 5.69 4.21 -17.84
N VAL A 87 4.67 3.71 -17.15
CA VAL A 87 3.28 3.65 -17.61
C VAL A 87 2.39 4.32 -16.56
N GLY A 88 1.52 5.23 -17.02
CA GLY A 88 0.59 5.93 -16.13
C GLY A 88 -0.42 4.98 -15.48
N PRO A 89 -0.72 5.16 -14.18
CA PRO A 89 -1.81 4.42 -13.52
C PRO A 89 -3.14 4.58 -14.25
N ASN A 90 -3.87 3.47 -14.40
CA ASN A 90 -5.20 3.43 -15.03
C ASN A 90 -6.29 2.90 -14.08
N THR A 91 -5.90 2.32 -12.95
CA THR A 91 -6.83 1.66 -12.02
C THR A 91 -6.52 2.05 -10.58
N VAL A 92 -7.57 2.29 -9.79
CA VAL A 92 -7.49 2.41 -8.34
C VAL A 92 -8.49 1.44 -7.70
N ALA A 93 -7.99 0.54 -6.85
CA ALA A 93 -8.79 -0.41 -6.09
C ALA A 93 -8.80 -0.03 -4.60
N LEU A 94 -9.95 -0.17 -3.94
CA LEU A 94 -10.13 0.08 -2.50
C LEU A 94 -10.82 -1.13 -1.83
N GLY A 95 -10.30 -1.55 -0.67
CA GLY A 95 -10.95 -2.53 0.22
C GLY A 95 -11.20 -3.92 -0.40
N SER A 96 -10.25 -4.44 -1.18
CA SER A 96 -10.43 -5.63 -1.99
C SER A 96 -9.68 -6.83 -1.43
N THR A 97 -10.35 -7.96 -1.12
CA THR A 97 -9.71 -9.21 -0.65
C THR A 97 -9.49 -10.27 -1.73
N GLY A 98 -9.75 -9.94 -3.00
CA GLY A 98 -9.55 -10.81 -4.16
C GLY A 98 -9.67 -10.00 -5.46
N PHE A 99 -9.07 -10.48 -6.55
CA PHE A 99 -8.96 -9.77 -7.84
C PHE A 99 -10.29 -9.17 -8.37
N ASP A 100 -11.45 -9.72 -7.96
CA ASP A 100 -12.79 -9.34 -8.43
C ASP A 100 -13.67 -8.57 -7.42
N ALA A 101 -13.15 -8.14 -6.26
CA ALA A 101 -13.96 -7.49 -5.24
C ALA A 101 -13.57 -6.03 -5.02
N TYR A 102 -14.23 -5.10 -5.69
CA TYR A 102 -14.21 -3.67 -5.34
C TYR A 102 -15.29 -3.39 -4.28
N PHE A 103 -14.92 -2.80 -3.15
CA PHE A 103 -15.80 -2.37 -2.05
C PHE A 103 -16.70 -3.46 -1.43
N ARG A 104 -16.15 -4.27 -0.51
CA ARG A 104 -16.96 -5.03 0.47
C ARG A 104 -17.10 -4.36 1.83
N ASP A 105 -16.65 -3.12 1.98
CA ASP A 105 -16.84 -2.41 3.24
C ASP A 105 -18.25 -1.82 3.30
N ARG A 106 -19.07 -2.31 4.23
CA ARG A 106 -20.38 -1.72 4.48
C ARG A 106 -20.15 -0.40 5.18
N ILE A 107 -20.43 0.72 4.51
CA ILE A 107 -20.67 1.99 5.19
C ILE A 107 -21.80 1.72 6.18
N ARG A 108 -21.49 1.77 7.48
CA ARG A 108 -22.47 1.75 8.57
C ARG A 108 -22.62 3.15 9.11
#